data_AF-A0A534WJP9-F1
#
_entry.id   AF-A0A534WJP9-F1
#
_cell.length_a   1.000
_cell.length_b   1.000
_cell.length_c   1.000
_cell.angle_alpha   90.00
_cell.angle_beta   90.00
_cell.angle_gamma   90.00
#
_symmetry.space_group_name_H-M   'P 1'
#
loop_
_entity.id
_entity.type
_entity.pdbx_description
1 polymer ?
#
loop_
_entity_poly.entity_id
_entity_poly.type
_entity_poly.pdbx_seq_one_letter_code
_entity_poly.pdbx_strand_id
1 'polypeptide(L)'
;MLPPISATACGVRSIAIATRGARGDLLVKWWDGTKWTPFASLGLAAEPDQLYPAVKVPVPLSGAPVCAGGGSTRLDVFARGQRGDLLHKWWNGKDWTGFESVGCPATPEGALIPFTAASIASAWGKFQLDVFARASDGKLYAATWSGSGPAAAPQV
;
A
#
# COMPACT_ATOMS: atom_id res chain seq x y z
N MET A 1 -21.21 -5.24 -4.05
CA MET A 1 -20.38 -4.09 -4.50
C MET A 1 -19.14 -4.63 -5.18
N LEU A 2 -18.67 -3.99 -6.25
CA LEU A 2 -17.44 -4.39 -6.95
C LEU A 2 -16.21 -4.04 -6.09
N PRO A 3 -15.13 -4.85 -6.11
CA PRO A 3 -13.92 -4.54 -5.37
C PRO A 3 -13.30 -3.25 -5.93
N PRO A 4 -12.81 -2.34 -5.07
CA PRO A 4 -12.17 -1.11 -5.50
C PRO A 4 -10.90 -1.43 -6.31
N ILE A 5 -10.62 -0.61 -7.31
CA ILE A 5 -9.45 -0.72 -8.18
C ILE A 5 -8.62 0.56 -8.09
N SER A 6 -7.31 0.41 -8.26
CA SER A 6 -6.38 1.50 -8.48
C SER A 6 -5.60 1.20 -9.75
N ALA A 7 -5.31 2.24 -10.54
CA ALA A 7 -4.50 2.14 -11.74
C ALA A 7 -3.41 3.22 -11.72
N THR A 8 -2.22 2.87 -12.19
CA THR A 8 -1.10 3.81 -12.25
C THR A 8 -0.22 3.52 -13.46
N ALA A 9 0.37 4.57 -14.03
CA ALA A 9 1.45 4.39 -14.98
C ALA A 9 2.70 3.93 -14.21
N CYS A 10 3.38 2.93 -14.72
CA CYS A 10 4.60 2.41 -14.12
C CYS A 10 5.63 2.11 -15.20
N GLY A 11 6.88 2.51 -15.00
CA GLY A 11 7.95 2.27 -15.95
C GLY A 11 7.73 2.84 -17.36
N VAL A 12 8.43 2.27 -18.34
CA VAL A 12 8.38 2.73 -19.74
C VAL A 12 7.20 2.07 -20.46
N ARG A 13 6.18 2.87 -20.80
CA ARG A 13 4.99 2.45 -21.56
C ARG A 13 4.21 1.30 -20.90
N SER A 14 4.22 1.20 -19.58
CA SER A 14 3.48 0.20 -18.83
C SER A 14 2.49 0.85 -17.86
N ILE A 15 1.41 0.14 -17.59
CA ILE A 15 0.33 0.53 -16.68
C ILE A 15 0.05 -0.67 -15.80
N ALA A 16 -0.09 -0.44 -14.50
CA ALA A 16 -0.47 -1.46 -13.53
C ALA A 16 -1.84 -1.16 -12.93
N ILE A 17 -2.56 -2.23 -12.60
CA ILE A 17 -3.84 -2.20 -11.93
C ILE A 17 -3.73 -3.07 -10.68
N ALA A 18 -4.14 -2.51 -9.54
CA ALA A 18 -4.22 -3.18 -8.26
C ALA A 18 -5.67 -3.26 -7.79
N THR A 19 -6.06 -4.39 -7.21
CA THR A 19 -7.39 -4.57 -6.60
C THR A 19 -7.31 -5.54 -5.43
N ARG A 20 -8.30 -5.50 -4.55
CA ARG A 20 -8.44 -6.45 -3.44
C ARG A 20 -9.23 -7.66 -3.93
N GLY A 21 -8.69 -8.86 -3.74
CA GLY A 21 -9.39 -10.11 -4.00
C GLY A 21 -10.45 -10.43 -2.94
N ALA A 22 -11.33 -11.40 -3.24
CA ALA A 22 -12.41 -11.80 -2.34
C ALA A 22 -11.90 -12.34 -0.99
N ARG A 23 -10.67 -12.88 -0.96
CA ARG A 23 -10.00 -13.37 0.25
C ARG A 23 -9.30 -12.25 1.03
N GLY A 24 -9.31 -11.02 0.52
CA GLY A 24 -8.56 -9.89 1.07
C GLY A 24 -7.07 -9.89 0.70
N ASP A 25 -6.68 -10.70 -0.28
CA ASP A 25 -5.36 -10.66 -0.89
C ASP A 25 -5.24 -9.49 -1.86
N LEU A 26 -4.01 -9.06 -2.11
CA LEU A 26 -3.72 -8.03 -3.09
C LEU A 26 -3.53 -8.67 -4.46
N LEU A 27 -4.35 -8.27 -5.43
CA LEU A 27 -4.24 -8.70 -6.81
C LEU A 27 -3.64 -7.58 -7.65
N VAL A 28 -2.69 -7.92 -8.50
CA VAL A 28 -2.09 -7.00 -9.46
C VAL A 28 -2.08 -7.62 -10.84
N LYS A 29 -2.28 -6.79 -11.86
CA LYS A 29 -1.92 -7.09 -13.24
C LYS A 29 -1.30 -5.85 -13.88
N TRP A 30 -0.53 -6.04 -14.95
CA TRP A 30 0.10 -4.93 -15.65
C TRP A 30 0.15 -5.17 -17.16
N TRP A 31 0.37 -4.09 -17.90
CA TRP A 31 0.64 -4.11 -19.32
C TRP A 31 2.12 -4.36 -19.57
N ASP A 32 2.48 -5.42 -20.29
CA ASP A 32 3.89 -5.77 -20.56
C ASP A 32 4.50 -5.05 -21.78
N GLY A 33 3.72 -4.17 -22.42
CA GLY A 33 4.08 -3.52 -23.69
C GLY A 33 3.30 -4.07 -24.89
N THR A 34 2.80 -5.30 -24.79
CA THR A 34 2.09 -6.00 -25.88
C THR A 34 0.73 -6.58 -25.47
N LYS A 35 0.59 -6.97 -24.20
CA LYS A 35 -0.64 -7.53 -23.64
C LYS A 35 -0.75 -7.24 -22.15
N TRP A 36 -1.98 -7.42 -21.64
CA TRP A 36 -2.20 -7.48 -20.20
C TRP A 36 -1.76 -8.84 -19.66
N THR A 37 -1.03 -8.83 -18.55
CA THR A 37 -0.78 -10.03 -17.76
C THR A 37 -2.07 -10.51 -17.08
N PRO A 38 -2.19 -11.81 -16.75
CA PRO A 38 -3.25 -12.28 -15.86
C PRO A 38 -3.10 -11.66 -14.47
N PHE A 39 -4.18 -11.66 -13.69
CA PHE A 39 -4.09 -11.24 -12.28
C PHE A 39 -3.17 -12.19 -11.51
N ALA A 40 -2.13 -11.63 -10.91
CA ALA A 40 -1.26 -12.29 -9.96
C ALA A 40 -1.69 -11.92 -8.54
N SER A 41 -1.82 -12.91 -7.67
CA SER A 41 -1.99 -12.67 -6.23
C SER A 41 -0.63 -12.38 -5.61
N LEU A 42 -0.53 -11.25 -4.93
CA LEU A 42 0.62 -10.81 -4.15
C LEU A 42 0.55 -11.29 -2.69
N GLY A 43 -0.48 -12.09 -2.38
CA GLY A 43 -0.71 -12.68 -1.06
C GLY A 43 -1.49 -11.78 -0.11
N LEU A 44 -1.61 -12.28 1.12
CA LEU A 44 -2.19 -11.58 2.26
C LEU A 44 -1.09 -10.81 3.01
N ALA A 45 -1.51 -9.80 3.77
CA ALA A 45 -0.63 -9.19 4.75
C ALA A 45 -0.34 -10.19 5.88
N ALA A 46 0.77 -10.00 6.60
CA ALA A 46 1.16 -10.89 7.68
C ALA A 46 1.39 -10.05 8.95
N GLU A 47 0.55 -10.26 9.96
CA GLU A 47 0.62 -9.56 11.24
C GLU A 47 1.10 -10.50 12.34
N PRO A 48 1.81 -9.99 13.39
CA PRO A 48 2.14 -10.79 14.56
C PRO A 48 0.90 -11.34 15.24
N ASP A 49 0.93 -12.61 15.64
CA ASP A 49 -0.12 -13.23 16.44
C ASP A 49 -0.22 -12.57 17.83
N GLN A 50 -1.44 -12.46 18.35
CA GLN A 50 -1.70 -11.78 19.62
C GLN A 50 -1.15 -12.54 20.84
N LEU A 51 -1.16 -13.87 20.80
CA LEU A 51 -0.59 -14.70 21.87
C LEU A 51 0.89 -14.98 21.66
N TYR A 52 1.33 -15.09 20.40
CA TYR A 52 2.70 -15.44 20.05
C TYR A 52 3.29 -14.47 19.02
N PRO A 53 3.83 -13.31 19.45
CA PRO A 53 4.30 -12.26 18.53
C PRO A 53 5.40 -12.67 17.55
N ALA A 54 6.09 -13.79 17.81
CA ALA A 54 7.06 -14.37 16.89
C ALA A 54 6.42 -15.08 15.68
N VAL A 55 5.15 -15.44 15.77
CA VAL A 55 4.38 -16.08 14.70
C VAL A 55 3.65 -15.01 13.92
N LYS A 56 3.79 -14.99 12.59
CA LYS A 56 3.02 -14.10 11.72
C LYS A 56 1.85 -14.84 11.11
N VAL A 57 0.64 -14.30 11.28
CA VAL A 57 -0.59 -14.85 10.75
C VAL A 57 -1.05 -14.06 9.52
N PRO A 58 -1.55 -14.74 8.48
CA PRO A 58 -2.06 -14.07 7.30
C PRO A 58 -3.37 -13.35 7.63
N VAL A 59 -3.44 -12.05 7.35
CA VAL A 59 -4.63 -11.22 7.56
C VAL A 59 -5.08 -10.56 6.27
N PRO A 60 -6.41 -10.45 6.05
CA PRO A 60 -6.94 -9.80 4.87
C PRO A 60 -6.79 -8.28 4.96
N LEU A 61 -6.50 -7.67 3.81
CA LEU A 61 -6.50 -6.20 3.67
C LEU A 61 -7.92 -5.65 3.87
N SER A 62 -8.04 -4.49 4.50
CA SER A 62 -9.32 -3.91 4.92
C SER A 62 -9.78 -2.71 4.08
N GLY A 63 -8.93 -2.22 3.17
CA GLY A 63 -9.18 -1.02 2.36
C GLY A 63 -8.95 -1.24 0.86
N ALA A 64 -9.31 -0.22 0.07
CA ALA A 64 -8.92 -0.15 -1.33
C ALA A 64 -7.40 -0.04 -1.44
N PRO A 65 -6.74 -0.86 -2.27
CA PRO A 65 -5.32 -0.66 -2.54
C PRO A 65 -5.16 0.59 -3.41
N VAL A 66 -4.03 1.26 -3.25
CA VAL A 66 -3.57 2.33 -4.14
C VAL A 66 -2.20 1.98 -4.68
N CYS A 67 -1.99 2.20 -5.97
CA CYS A 67 -0.71 1.96 -6.63
C CYS A 67 -0.10 3.26 -7.16
N ALA A 68 1.22 3.36 -7.10
CA ALA A 68 1.97 4.49 -7.63
C ALA A 68 3.32 4.04 -8.20
N GLY A 69 3.73 4.61 -9.33
CA GLY A 69 4.98 4.27 -10.01
C GLY A 69 6.10 5.26 -9.71
N GLY A 70 7.00 4.93 -8.78
CA GLY A 70 8.12 5.81 -8.36
C GLY A 70 9.40 5.73 -9.21
N GLY A 71 9.32 5.46 -10.51
CA GLY A 71 10.49 5.38 -11.40
C GLY A 71 10.30 4.46 -12.62
N SER A 72 11.37 4.29 -13.41
CA SER A 72 11.33 3.54 -14.68
C SER A 72 11.12 2.03 -14.55
N THR A 73 11.30 1.47 -13.34
CA THR A 73 11.20 0.02 -13.09
C THR A 73 10.51 -0.31 -11.76
N ARG A 74 9.86 0.67 -11.11
CA ARG A 74 9.31 0.50 -9.76
C ARG A 74 7.81 0.74 -9.73
N LEU A 75 7.11 -0.16 -9.05
CA LEU A 75 5.69 -0.07 -8.73
C LEU A 75 5.51 -0.29 -7.24
N ASP A 76 4.89 0.68 -6.58
CA ASP A 76 4.59 0.65 -5.15
C ASP A 76 3.08 0.50 -4.97
N VAL A 77 2.67 -0.38 -4.07
CA VAL A 77 1.27 -0.61 -3.73
C VAL A 77 1.08 -0.45 -2.23
N PHE A 78 0.12 0.37 -1.86
CA PHE A 78 -0.26 0.62 -0.49
C PHE A 78 -1.68 0.12 -0.25
N ALA A 79 -1.93 -0.44 0.92
CA ALA A 79 -3.24 -0.89 1.33
C ALA A 79 -3.37 -0.78 2.83
N ARG A 80 -4.60 -0.72 3.33
CA ARG A 80 -4.86 -0.66 4.76
C ARG A 80 -4.90 -2.05 5.39
N GLY A 81 -4.16 -2.25 6.47
CA GLY A 81 -4.21 -3.44 7.31
C GLY A 81 -5.49 -3.51 8.16
N GLN A 82 -5.68 -4.59 8.92
CA GLN A 82 -6.87 -4.72 9.79
C GLN A 82 -6.84 -3.75 10.98
N ARG A 83 -5.64 -3.34 11.42
CA ARG A 83 -5.44 -2.44 12.55
C ARG A 83 -5.53 -0.96 12.16
N GLY A 84 -5.83 -0.68 10.89
CA GLY A 84 -5.88 0.69 10.36
C GLY A 84 -4.51 1.29 10.06
N ASP A 85 -3.46 0.48 10.09
CA ASP A 85 -2.13 0.86 9.63
C ASP A 85 -2.05 0.81 8.10
N LEU A 86 -1.14 1.61 7.55
CA LEU A 86 -0.82 1.60 6.14
C LEU A 86 0.24 0.52 5.90
N LEU A 87 -0.07 -0.44 5.04
CA LEU A 87 0.84 -1.46 4.58
C LEU A 87 1.37 -1.09 3.21
N HIS A 88 2.63 -1.42 2.96
CA HIS A 88 3.33 -1.14 1.73
C HIS A 88 3.99 -2.41 1.19
N LYS A 89 3.88 -2.62 -0.12
CA LYS A 89 4.54 -3.69 -0.87
C LYS A 89 4.98 -3.10 -2.20
N TRP A 90 6.19 -3.41 -2.65
CA TRP A 90 6.70 -2.83 -3.89
C TRP A 90 7.47 -3.84 -4.74
N TRP A 91 7.55 -3.54 -6.02
CA TRP A 91 8.36 -4.27 -6.98
C TRP A 91 9.78 -3.74 -6.97
N ASN A 92 10.77 -4.58 -6.66
CA ASN A 92 12.18 -4.18 -6.60
C ASN A 92 12.92 -4.26 -7.95
N GLY A 93 12.22 -4.60 -9.04
CA GLY A 93 12.79 -4.84 -10.36
C GLY A 93 12.91 -6.33 -10.72
N LYS A 94 12.94 -7.22 -9.72
CA LYS A 94 13.06 -8.67 -9.89
C LYS A 94 11.93 -9.44 -9.22
N ASP A 95 11.58 -9.05 -8.00
CA ASP A 95 10.60 -9.72 -7.15
C ASP A 95 9.76 -8.69 -6.39
N TRP A 96 8.57 -9.10 -5.94
CA TRP A 96 7.77 -8.33 -5.00
C TRP A 96 8.32 -8.49 -3.58
N THR A 97 8.44 -7.38 -2.85
CA THR A 97 8.86 -7.41 -1.43
C THR A 97 7.78 -7.99 -0.52
N GLY A 98 8.11 -8.22 0.76
CA GLY A 98 7.10 -8.51 1.78
C GLY A 98 6.16 -7.32 1.99
N PHE A 99 5.01 -7.55 2.63
CA PHE A 99 4.25 -6.43 3.20
C PHE A 99 5.01 -5.87 4.39
N GLU A 100 5.22 -4.56 4.37
CA GLU A 100 5.83 -3.82 5.47
C GLU A 100 4.82 -2.81 6.01
N SER A 101 4.74 -2.67 7.34
CA SER A 101 3.89 -1.66 7.95
C SER A 101 4.62 -0.32 7.94
N VAL A 102 3.99 0.65 7.28
CA VAL A 102 4.32 2.08 7.34
C VAL A 102 3.79 2.69 8.64
N GLY A 103 2.89 1.99 9.33
CA GLY A 103 2.23 2.43 10.55
C GLY A 103 1.04 3.34 10.30
N CYS A 104 0.63 4.04 11.35
CA CYS A 104 -0.39 5.08 11.29
C CYS A 104 0.02 6.24 12.22
N PRO A 105 -0.58 7.43 12.05
CA PRO A 105 -0.32 8.56 12.93
C PRO A 105 -0.59 8.22 14.39
N ALA A 106 0.03 8.94 15.32
CA ALA A 106 -0.23 8.83 16.74
C ALA A 106 -0.55 10.21 17.34
N THR A 107 -1.33 10.23 18.42
CA THR A 107 -1.50 11.42 19.24
C THR A 107 -0.19 11.74 19.97
N PRO A 108 0.00 12.95 20.51
CA PRO A 108 1.17 13.29 21.32
C PRO A 108 1.38 12.35 22.51
N GLU A 109 0.31 11.75 23.02
CA GLU A 109 0.29 10.78 24.13
C GLU A 109 0.62 9.35 23.67
N GLY A 110 0.90 9.15 22.37
CA GLY A 110 1.30 7.86 21.79
C GLY A 110 0.15 6.96 21.37
N ALA A 111 -1.12 7.42 21.43
CA ALA A 111 -2.25 6.63 20.99
C ALA A 111 -2.32 6.60 19.45
N LEU A 112 -2.34 5.41 18.85
CA LEU A 112 -2.44 5.25 17.40
C LEU A 112 -3.80 5.74 16.86
N ILE A 113 -3.76 6.47 15.75
CA ILE A 113 -4.91 7.03 15.04
C ILE A 113 -5.09 6.24 13.74
N PRO A 114 -5.94 5.19 13.71
CA PRO A 114 -6.05 4.31 12.57
C PRO A 114 -6.62 5.01 11.34
N PHE A 115 -6.12 4.65 10.16
CA PHE A 115 -6.72 5.05 8.89
C PHE A 115 -8.11 4.44 8.73
N THR A 116 -9.07 5.24 8.27
CA THR A 116 -10.47 4.83 8.12
C THR A 116 -10.95 4.82 6.67
N ALA A 117 -10.31 5.59 5.80
CA ALA A 117 -10.69 5.74 4.40
C ALA A 117 -9.70 5.10 3.42
N ALA A 118 -10.06 5.13 2.13
CA ALA A 118 -9.13 4.78 1.05
C ALA A 118 -7.93 5.74 1.04
N SER A 119 -6.75 5.19 0.79
CA SER A 119 -5.52 5.95 0.59
C SER A 119 -5.41 6.40 -0.87
N ILE A 120 -4.79 7.56 -1.09
CA ILE A 120 -4.37 8.02 -2.41
C ILE A 120 -2.85 8.17 -2.41
N ALA A 121 -2.18 7.89 -3.52
CA ALA A 121 -0.73 7.95 -3.62
C ALA A 121 -0.33 8.73 -4.87
N SER A 122 0.71 9.54 -4.74
CA SER A 122 1.30 10.31 -5.84
C SER A 122 2.79 10.12 -5.84
N ALA A 123 3.36 9.86 -7.02
CA ALA A 123 4.81 9.87 -7.22
C ALA A 123 5.19 11.20 -7.87
N TRP A 124 6.16 11.90 -7.29
CA TRP A 124 6.61 13.21 -7.78
C TRP A 124 8.11 13.24 -8.09
N GLY A 125 8.83 12.17 -7.77
CA GLY A 125 10.25 12.02 -8.06
C GLY A 125 10.68 10.56 -8.11
N LYS A 126 11.94 10.32 -8.47
CA LYS A 126 12.51 8.98 -8.46
C LYS A 126 12.58 8.48 -7.02
N PHE A 127 11.80 7.44 -6.73
CA PHE A 127 11.63 6.86 -5.39
C PHE A 127 11.00 7.80 -4.36
N GLN A 128 10.37 8.89 -4.79
CA GLN A 128 9.65 9.82 -3.92
C GLN A 128 8.16 9.69 -4.18
N LEU A 129 7.47 9.13 -3.20
CA LEU A 129 6.04 8.91 -3.21
C LEU A 129 5.42 9.47 -1.95
N ASP A 130 4.31 10.19 -2.09
CA ASP A 130 3.50 10.62 -0.95
C ASP A 130 2.17 9.87 -0.98
N VAL A 131 1.79 9.33 0.17
CA VAL A 131 0.52 8.63 0.37
C VAL A 131 -0.32 9.41 1.36
N PHE A 132 -1.54 9.75 0.96
CA PHE A 132 -2.48 10.49 1.78
C PHE A 132 -3.65 9.59 2.17
N ALA A 133 -4.06 9.65 3.44
CA ALA A 133 -5.22 8.93 3.92
C ALA A 133 -5.88 9.66 5.09
N ARG A 134 -7.20 9.49 5.21
CA ARG A 134 -7.97 10.04 6.33
C ARG A 134 -7.94 9.07 7.51
N ALA A 135 -7.65 9.58 8.70
CA ALA A 135 -7.64 8.80 9.93
C ALA A 135 -8.96 8.89 10.71
N SER A 136 -9.05 8.20 11.84
CA SER A 136 -10.26 8.12 12.67
C SER A 136 -10.64 9.43 13.35
N ASP A 137 -9.70 10.36 13.47
CA ASP A 137 -9.92 11.71 13.97
C ASP A 137 -10.53 12.67 12.92
N GLY A 138 -10.76 12.17 11.70
CA GLY A 138 -11.30 12.94 10.58
C GLY A 138 -10.28 13.77 9.82
N LYS A 139 -9.00 13.77 10.21
CA LYS A 139 -7.94 14.55 9.56
C LYS A 139 -7.28 13.78 8.42
N LEU A 140 -6.70 14.53 7.48
CA LEU A 140 -5.86 14.02 6.41
C LEU A 140 -4.42 13.93 6.90
N TYR A 141 -3.76 12.80 6.68
CA TYR A 141 -2.34 12.62 6.95
C TYR A 141 -1.61 12.24 5.68
N ALA A 142 -0.33 12.59 5.60
CA ALA A 142 0.56 12.09 4.56
C ALA A 142 1.70 11.26 5.16
N ALA A 143 2.06 10.20 4.43
CA ALA A 143 3.29 9.47 4.64
C ALA A 143 4.15 9.64 3.39
N THR A 144 5.34 10.20 3.57
CA THR A 144 6.33 10.32 2.49
C THR A 144 7.23 9.10 2.51
N TRP A 145 7.38 8.46 1.36
CA TRP A 145 8.29 7.35 1.12
C TRP A 145 9.37 7.78 0.14
N SER A 146 10.62 7.78 0.59
CA SER A 146 11.81 8.19 -0.18
C SER A 146 12.71 7.01 -0.61
N GLY A 147 12.24 5.76 -0.42
CA GLY A 147 13.02 4.55 -0.69
C GLY A 147 13.80 4.00 0.52
N SER A 148 13.79 4.71 1.65
CA SER A 148 14.36 4.26 2.93
C SER A 148 13.40 4.59 4.07
N GLY A 149 12.37 3.76 4.27
CA GLY A 149 11.38 3.96 5.32
C GLY A 149 10.43 5.14 5.05
N PRO A 150 9.23 5.13 5.65
CA PRO A 150 8.32 6.25 5.55
C PRO A 150 8.61 7.27 6.66
N ALA A 151 8.55 8.56 6.33
CA ALA A 151 8.36 9.61 7.31
C ALA A 151 6.88 10.00 7.30
N ALA A 152 6.13 9.62 8.34
CA ALA A 152 4.76 10.07 8.52
C ALA A 152 4.77 11.46 9.17
N ALA A 153 4.18 12.46 8.50
CA ALA A 153 4.04 13.81 9.05
C ALA A 153 2.59 14.28 8.87
N PRO A 154 1.98 14.91 9.89
CA PRO A 154 0.68 15.55 9.73
C PRO A 154 0.78 16.62 8.64
N GLN A 155 -0.15 16.60 7.68
CA GLN A 155 -0.31 17.69 6.71
C GLN A 155 -1.53 18.50 7.17
N VAL A 156 -1.33 19.80 7.38
CA VAL A 156 -2.37 20.74 7.81
C VAL A 156 -3.11 21.26 6.59
#